data_AF-A0A7S1CPM1-F1
#
_entry.id   AF-A0A7S1CPM1-F1
#
_cell.length_a   1.000
_cell.length_b   1.000
_cell.length_c   1.000
_cell.angle_alpha   90.00
_cell.angle_beta   90.00
_cell.angle_gamma   90.00
#
_symmetry.space_group_name_H-M   'P 1'
#
loop_
_entity.id
_entity.type
_entity.pdbx_description
1 polymer ?
#
loop_
_entity_poly.entity_id
_entity_poly.type
_entity_poly.pdbx_seq_one_letter_code
_entity_poly.pdbx_strand_id
1 'polypeptide(L)'
;MSGDSTSMAVAHKRPASDMEGGGESAEGRNGVVGAMGEGLRETSLDTHEAAHATASTGGASRPGESEEGGDGISGARSKRSRMGDGGFATGGAGGGAGSEGTSASSAAAVATSAPTMSAVALAKAKATSSITLTFGDVAENHAGMQKIGEEAAEGFSIADFDEAVAVLSRLDSSAADVVERVRLNEALPEGLMADDEAEVLIIRGGVALLGGDADAVMAEQLALSWDTKAWMRGRVVNKRARYNLCFAEAAQEPDYAAKRGRVVAYDALPHLSALRSALPGVLGPKAAGLACEGNYYYDLADCGIGFHGDGERCKVVAARLGADMPLDYQWFHAGRPVGRRVSLTLHHGDVYVMSAKAAGKDWRCPSRVTLRHAAGSLKFRTIKRK
;
A
#
# COMPACT_ATOMS: atom_id res chain seq x y z
N MET A 1 -16.13 -44.24 63.90
CA MET A 1 -14.66 -44.12 63.82
C MET A 1 -14.32 -42.63 63.79
N SER A 2 -13.97 -42.12 64.96
CA SER A 2 -12.90 -41.14 65.26
C SER A 2 -12.55 -40.01 64.29
N GLY A 3 -12.69 -38.77 64.81
CA GLY A 3 -11.81 -37.60 64.60
C GLY A 3 -12.33 -36.60 63.56
N ASP A 4 -12.97 -35.47 63.85
CA ASP A 4 -12.87 -34.45 64.91
C ASP A 4 -11.63 -33.52 64.78
N SER A 5 -11.87 -32.24 64.46
CA SER A 5 -11.48 -31.04 65.25
C SER A 5 -11.24 -29.75 64.41
N THR A 6 -12.27 -28.91 64.33
CA THR A 6 -12.43 -27.60 65.01
C THR A 6 -11.34 -26.50 64.99
N SER A 7 -11.72 -25.36 64.39
CA SER A 7 -11.48 -23.94 64.81
C SER A 7 -10.06 -23.33 64.70
N MET A 8 -9.79 -22.02 64.60
CA MET A 8 -10.47 -20.80 65.08
C MET A 8 -10.24 -19.58 64.17
N ALA A 9 -11.14 -18.61 64.29
CA ALA A 9 -11.04 -17.23 63.82
C ALA A 9 -10.18 -16.37 64.77
N VAL A 10 -9.51 -15.33 64.23
CA VAL A 10 -9.20 -14.09 64.97
C VAL A 10 -9.27 -12.89 64.01
N ALA A 11 -10.10 -11.92 64.38
CA ALA A 11 -10.18 -10.58 63.82
C ALA A 11 -9.24 -9.63 64.57
N HIS A 12 -8.70 -8.57 63.94
CA HIS A 12 -8.39 -7.31 64.63
C HIS A 12 -8.31 -6.07 63.71
N LYS A 13 -9.25 -5.14 63.97
CA LYS A 13 -9.13 -3.68 64.19
C LYS A 13 -8.19 -2.79 63.34
N ARG A 14 -8.82 -1.72 62.82
CA ARG A 14 -8.27 -0.39 62.41
C ARG A 14 -7.60 0.35 63.59
N PRO A 15 -6.86 1.47 63.37
CA PRO A 15 -7.51 2.79 63.27
C PRO A 15 -6.83 3.80 62.31
N ALA A 16 -7.50 4.94 62.17
CA ALA A 16 -7.12 6.16 61.45
C ALA A 16 -6.49 7.23 62.38
N SER A 17 -5.74 8.18 61.82
CA SER A 17 -5.59 9.59 62.26
C SER A 17 -4.50 10.25 61.37
N ASP A 18 -4.81 11.28 60.59
CA ASP A 18 -4.75 12.72 60.92
C ASP A 18 -3.33 13.29 61.08
N MET A 19 -3.03 14.34 60.29
CA MET A 19 -2.29 15.58 60.58
C MET A 19 -1.97 16.27 59.23
N GLU A 20 -2.69 17.32 58.83
CA GLU A 20 -2.47 18.75 59.15
C GLU A 20 -1.14 19.33 58.64
N GLY A 21 -1.20 20.23 57.65
CA GLY A 21 -0.72 21.61 57.75
C GLY A 21 0.25 21.89 56.59
N GLY A 22 0.17 22.93 55.78
CA GLY A 22 -0.19 24.33 56.03
C GLY A 22 1.08 25.17 55.83
N GLY A 23 1.07 26.15 54.91
CA GLY A 23 2.15 27.13 54.80
C GLY A 23 2.37 27.78 53.42
N GLU A 24 1.75 28.94 53.22
CA GLU A 24 2.19 30.05 52.35
C GLU A 24 3.67 30.42 52.65
N SER A 25 4.48 31.10 51.84
CA SER A 25 4.35 32.43 51.21
C SER A 25 5.66 32.69 50.42
N ALA A 26 5.64 33.18 49.20
CA ALA A 26 5.81 34.58 48.79
C ALA A 26 7.25 35.18 48.88
N GLU A 27 7.57 35.90 47.80
CA GLU A 27 8.56 36.99 47.63
C GLU A 27 10.04 36.69 47.35
N GLY A 28 10.56 37.38 46.33
CA GLY A 28 11.99 37.43 46.01
C GLY A 28 12.34 37.99 44.64
N ARG A 29 12.09 39.29 44.43
CA ARG A 29 12.54 40.10 43.27
C ARG A 29 14.06 40.05 43.08
N ASN A 30 14.52 40.08 41.82
CA ASN A 30 15.47 41.10 41.33
C ASN A 30 15.63 41.02 39.81
N GLY A 31 15.37 42.14 39.14
CA GLY A 31 15.67 42.35 37.73
C GLY A 31 17.05 42.94 37.53
N VAL A 32 17.57 42.84 36.31
CA VAL A 32 18.53 43.80 35.74
C VAL A 32 18.20 44.01 34.27
N VAL A 33 18.31 45.29 33.92
CA VAL A 33 18.04 46.00 32.67
C VAL A 33 19.15 45.74 31.64
N GLY A 34 18.80 45.74 30.35
CA GLY A 34 19.77 45.86 29.26
C GLY A 34 19.08 46.14 27.92
N ALA A 35 19.01 47.41 27.56
CA ALA A 35 18.37 47.92 26.35
C ALA A 35 19.36 48.12 25.19
N MET A 36 18.77 48.31 24.00
CA MET A 36 19.24 49.06 22.82
C MET A 36 19.87 48.28 21.66
N GLY A 37 19.32 48.55 20.47
CA GLY A 37 19.92 48.19 19.18
C GLY A 37 18.94 48.21 18.01
N GLU A 38 18.45 49.39 17.61
CA GLU A 38 17.75 49.61 16.33
C GLU A 38 18.66 49.33 15.12
N GLY A 39 18.07 48.91 13.99
CA GLY A 39 18.79 48.74 12.74
C GLY A 39 17.91 48.35 11.55
N LEU A 40 17.24 49.36 10.98
CA LEU A 40 16.56 49.35 9.69
C LEU A 40 17.42 48.78 8.54
N ARG A 41 16.79 48.05 7.61
CA ARG A 41 16.84 48.32 6.15
C ARG A 41 15.88 47.42 5.36
N GLU A 42 14.85 48.06 4.84
CA GLU A 42 14.10 47.65 3.66
C GLU A 42 15.01 47.63 2.42
N THR A 43 14.71 46.75 1.45
CA THR A 43 14.71 47.13 0.02
C THR A 43 13.83 46.12 -0.74
N SER A 44 12.67 46.63 -1.13
CA SER A 44 11.82 46.14 -2.20
C SER A 44 12.50 46.30 -3.56
N LEU A 45 12.35 45.32 -4.46
CA LEU A 45 12.37 45.57 -5.91
C LEU A 45 11.34 44.64 -6.57
N ASP A 46 10.13 45.19 -6.72
CA ASP A 46 9.20 44.85 -7.78
C ASP A 46 9.69 45.45 -9.11
N THR A 47 9.68 44.66 -10.18
CA THR A 47 9.44 45.20 -11.52
C THR A 47 8.52 44.27 -12.31
N HIS A 48 7.44 44.89 -12.77
CA HIS A 48 6.45 44.44 -13.73
C HIS A 48 7.03 43.78 -14.99
N GLU A 49 6.32 42.78 -15.53
CA GLU A 49 5.86 42.88 -16.93
C GLU A 49 4.60 42.03 -17.16
N ALA A 50 3.55 42.68 -17.65
CA ALA A 50 2.32 42.10 -18.14
C ALA A 50 2.38 42.06 -19.66
N ALA A 51 1.98 40.94 -20.28
CA ALA A 51 1.68 40.89 -21.70
C ALA A 51 0.42 40.04 -21.95
N HIS A 52 -0.62 40.73 -22.41
CA HIS A 52 -1.80 40.23 -23.10
C HIS A 52 -1.43 39.56 -24.43
N ALA A 53 -2.06 38.43 -24.77
CA ALA A 53 -2.47 38.09 -26.15
C ALA A 53 -3.39 36.84 -26.15
N THR A 54 -4.70 37.06 -26.26
CA THR A 54 -5.58 36.68 -27.40
C THR A 54 -5.88 35.20 -27.61
N ALA A 55 -7.16 34.89 -27.47
CA ALA A 55 -7.83 33.67 -27.90
C ALA A 55 -7.73 33.46 -29.42
N SER A 56 -7.59 32.20 -29.82
CA SER A 56 -7.91 31.72 -31.17
C SER A 56 -8.58 30.35 -31.05
N THR A 57 -9.84 30.33 -31.45
CA THR A 57 -10.71 29.18 -31.63
C THR A 57 -10.20 28.26 -32.72
N GLY A 58 -10.05 26.96 -32.43
CA GLY A 58 -9.80 25.93 -33.42
C GLY A 58 -10.42 24.61 -32.97
N GLY A 59 -11.65 24.36 -33.42
CA GLY A 59 -12.39 23.14 -33.15
C GLY A 59 -11.80 21.95 -33.93
N ALA A 60 -11.68 20.81 -33.24
CA ALA A 60 -11.56 19.51 -33.88
C ALA A 60 -12.34 18.50 -33.03
N SER A 61 -13.34 17.91 -33.69
CA SER A 61 -14.37 17.03 -33.16
C SER A 61 -13.81 15.73 -32.56
N ARG A 62 -14.27 15.38 -31.36
CA ARG A 62 -14.08 14.06 -30.73
C ARG A 62 -15.28 13.15 -31.04
N PRO A 63 -15.10 11.86 -31.32
CA PRO A 63 -16.17 10.88 -31.23
C PRO A 63 -16.11 10.11 -29.90
N GLY A 64 -17.28 9.91 -29.28
CA GLY A 64 -17.61 8.71 -28.52
C GLY A 64 -17.23 8.69 -27.04
N GLU A 65 -18.04 9.35 -26.21
CA GLU A 65 -18.16 9.03 -24.79
C GLU A 65 -18.85 7.67 -24.63
N SER A 66 -18.24 6.76 -23.87
CA SER A 66 -18.91 5.58 -23.34
C SER A 66 -18.88 5.64 -21.82
N GLU A 67 -20.08 5.67 -21.26
CA GLU A 67 -20.43 5.82 -19.85
C GLU A 67 -19.78 4.77 -18.95
N GLU A 68 -19.19 5.22 -17.84
CA GLU A 68 -18.95 4.38 -16.67
C GLU A 68 -19.77 4.94 -15.50
N GLY A 69 -21.04 4.51 -15.43
CA GLY A 69 -21.74 4.27 -14.16
C GLY A 69 -21.23 2.94 -13.58
N GLY A 70 -21.16 2.70 -12.28
CA GLY A 70 -21.98 3.25 -11.21
C GLY A 70 -22.79 2.16 -10.53
N ASP A 71 -22.26 0.95 -10.33
CA ASP A 71 -23.08 -0.16 -9.81
C ASP A 71 -23.05 -0.25 -8.28
N GLY A 72 -24.19 0.11 -7.69
CA GLY A 72 -24.69 -0.54 -6.50
C GLY A 72 -25.39 -1.84 -6.89
N ILE A 73 -25.14 -2.92 -6.15
CA ILE A 73 -25.88 -4.17 -6.31
C ILE A 73 -26.57 -4.46 -4.97
N SER A 74 -27.89 -4.31 -4.99
CA SER A 74 -28.83 -4.83 -4.00
C SER A 74 -28.93 -6.36 -4.09
N GLY A 75 -29.05 -7.00 -2.94
CA GLY A 75 -29.11 -8.46 -2.83
C GLY A 75 -30.43 -9.08 -3.31
N ALA A 76 -30.35 -10.39 -3.55
CA ALA A 76 -31.49 -11.29 -3.52
C ALA A 76 -31.07 -12.65 -2.96
N ARG A 77 -31.81 -13.09 -1.96
CA ARG A 77 -31.72 -14.38 -1.27
C ARG A 77 -32.33 -15.52 -2.11
N SER A 78 -31.75 -16.70 -1.90
CA SER A 78 -32.41 -18.02 -1.80
C SER A 78 -33.06 -18.63 -3.04
N LYS A 79 -32.58 -19.84 -3.41
CA LYS A 79 -33.34 -21.08 -3.20
C LYS A 79 -32.44 -22.31 -3.27
N ARG A 80 -32.58 -23.16 -2.26
CA ARG A 80 -32.09 -24.55 -2.21
C ARG A 80 -32.91 -25.40 -3.17
N SER A 81 -32.27 -26.38 -3.80
CA SER A 81 -32.90 -27.66 -4.14
C SER A 81 -31.89 -28.80 -3.96
N ARG A 82 -32.24 -29.72 -3.05
CA ARG A 82 -31.69 -31.07 -2.94
C ARG A 82 -32.21 -31.91 -4.11
N MET A 83 -31.39 -32.85 -4.59
CA MET A 83 -31.66 -34.31 -4.67
C MET A 83 -30.83 -34.95 -5.79
N GLY A 84 -30.30 -36.14 -5.52
CA GLY A 84 -29.89 -37.08 -6.57
C GLY A 84 -28.66 -37.91 -6.24
N ASP A 85 -28.84 -38.95 -5.41
CA ASP A 85 -27.94 -40.10 -5.28
C ASP A 85 -27.75 -40.84 -6.63
N GLY A 86 -26.60 -41.48 -6.80
CA GLY A 86 -26.34 -42.45 -7.86
C GLY A 86 -24.92 -43.00 -7.80
N GLY A 87 -24.75 -44.17 -7.18
CA GLY A 87 -23.44 -44.76 -6.89
C GLY A 87 -22.88 -45.74 -7.91
N PHE A 88 -21.86 -46.47 -7.42
CA PHE A 88 -21.20 -47.67 -7.94
C PHE A 88 -20.33 -47.56 -9.20
N ALA A 89 -19.01 -47.77 -9.04
CA ALA A 89 -18.39 -49.06 -9.35
C ALA A 89 -16.90 -49.09 -8.97
N THR A 90 -16.54 -50.15 -8.27
CA THR A 90 -15.19 -50.64 -7.95
C THR A 90 -14.51 -51.26 -9.17
N GLY A 91 -13.18 -51.16 -9.27
CA GLY A 91 -12.42 -52.08 -10.09
C GLY A 91 -10.94 -51.76 -10.28
N GLY A 92 -10.08 -52.66 -9.80
CA GLY A 92 -8.94 -53.12 -10.59
C GLY A 92 -7.56 -52.58 -10.22
N ALA A 93 -6.83 -53.38 -9.44
CA ALA A 93 -5.39 -53.33 -9.31
C ALA A 93 -4.67 -53.69 -10.63
N GLY A 94 -3.47 -53.14 -10.84
CA GLY A 94 -2.55 -53.57 -11.89
C GLY A 94 -1.21 -52.87 -11.75
N GLY A 95 -0.21 -53.57 -11.23
CA GLY A 95 1.18 -53.10 -11.15
C GLY A 95 1.88 -53.09 -12.51
N GLY A 96 2.98 -52.34 -12.59
CA GLY A 96 3.86 -52.33 -13.75
C GLY A 96 5.04 -51.41 -13.50
N ALA A 97 6.15 -52.00 -13.04
CA ALA A 97 7.46 -51.38 -13.04
C ALA A 97 7.93 -51.17 -14.49
N GLY A 98 8.50 -50.00 -14.79
CA GLY A 98 9.02 -49.64 -16.10
C GLY A 98 10.10 -48.57 -15.98
N SER A 99 11.33 -49.01 -16.23
CA SER A 99 12.60 -48.31 -16.31
C SER A 99 12.65 -47.05 -17.17
N GLU A 100 13.47 -46.11 -16.68
CA GLU A 100 14.52 -45.34 -17.35
C GLU A 100 14.28 -44.67 -18.71
N GLY A 101 14.68 -43.39 -18.76
CA GLY A 101 15.23 -42.77 -19.96
C GLY A 101 14.43 -41.61 -20.51
N THR A 102 14.55 -40.43 -19.89
CA THR A 102 14.38 -39.18 -20.66
C THR A 102 15.55 -38.25 -20.42
N SER A 103 16.28 -38.04 -21.50
CA SER A 103 17.42 -37.16 -21.67
C SER A 103 17.07 -35.72 -21.28
N ALA A 104 17.76 -35.21 -20.26
CA ALA A 104 17.81 -33.79 -19.98
C ALA A 104 18.53 -33.07 -21.14
N SER A 105 17.75 -32.50 -22.05
CA SER A 105 18.21 -31.49 -22.99
C SER A 105 18.53 -30.23 -22.18
N SER A 106 19.81 -30.04 -21.84
CA SER A 106 20.31 -28.79 -21.26
C SER A 106 20.25 -27.69 -22.32
N ALA A 107 19.14 -26.97 -22.38
CA ALA A 107 19.12 -25.66 -23.00
C ALA A 107 19.94 -24.72 -22.10
N ALA A 108 21.23 -24.58 -22.42
CA ALA A 108 22.05 -23.53 -21.86
C ALA A 108 21.41 -22.19 -22.22
N ALA A 109 20.75 -21.57 -21.24
CA ALA A 109 20.25 -20.21 -21.35
C ALA A 109 21.47 -19.31 -21.57
N VAL A 110 21.66 -18.86 -22.81
CA VAL A 110 22.54 -17.76 -23.11
C VAL A 110 22.03 -16.59 -22.30
N ALA A 111 22.78 -16.17 -21.28
CA ALA A 111 22.56 -14.95 -20.55
C ALA A 111 22.79 -13.78 -21.51
N THR A 112 21.78 -13.47 -22.33
CA THR A 112 21.74 -12.23 -23.07
C THR A 112 21.62 -11.13 -22.03
N SER A 113 22.70 -10.39 -21.80
CA SER A 113 22.68 -9.20 -20.95
C SER A 113 21.54 -8.32 -21.45
N ALA A 114 20.51 -8.13 -20.62
CA ALA A 114 19.41 -7.26 -20.96
C ALA A 114 19.97 -5.89 -21.37
N PRO A 115 19.47 -5.26 -22.45
CA PRO A 115 19.99 -3.98 -22.90
C PRO A 115 19.85 -2.96 -21.77
N THR A 116 20.98 -2.42 -21.32
CA THR A 116 21.01 -1.40 -20.28
C THR A 116 20.34 -0.13 -20.81
N MET A 117 19.29 0.32 -20.12
CA MET A 117 18.62 1.58 -20.46
C MET A 117 19.62 2.73 -20.34
N SER A 118 19.70 3.60 -21.36
CA SER A 118 20.57 4.78 -21.27
C SER A 118 20.12 5.71 -20.14
N ALA A 119 21.06 6.42 -19.51
CA ALA A 119 20.76 7.39 -18.45
C ALA A 119 19.75 8.45 -18.91
N VAL A 120 19.82 8.89 -20.17
CA VAL A 120 18.88 9.86 -20.75
C VAL A 120 17.47 9.28 -20.85
N ALA A 121 17.35 8.01 -21.28
CA ALA A 121 16.05 7.35 -21.37
C ALA A 121 15.44 7.11 -19.99
N LEU A 122 16.25 6.71 -18.99
CA LEU A 122 15.81 6.54 -17.61
C LEU A 122 15.35 7.88 -17.02
N ALA A 123 16.14 8.95 -17.18
CA ALA A 123 15.77 10.28 -16.71
C ALA A 123 14.44 10.76 -17.32
N LYS A 124 14.22 10.52 -18.62
CA LYS A 124 12.94 10.80 -19.27
C LYS A 124 11.80 9.98 -18.67
N ALA A 125 11.98 8.67 -18.50
CA ALA A 125 10.95 7.80 -17.91
C ALA A 125 10.63 8.21 -16.46
N LYS A 126 11.64 8.59 -15.67
CA LYS A 126 11.46 9.14 -14.32
C LYS A 126 10.64 10.42 -14.31
N ALA A 127 10.72 11.26 -15.34
CA ALA A 127 9.97 12.51 -15.42
C ALA A 127 8.52 12.31 -15.89
N THR A 128 8.22 11.25 -16.66
CA THR A 128 6.92 11.12 -17.36
C THR A 128 6.08 9.93 -16.92
N SER A 129 6.61 9.05 -16.07
CA SER A 129 5.93 7.83 -15.66
C SER A 129 6.25 7.46 -14.22
N SER A 130 5.41 6.62 -13.62
CA SER A 130 5.59 6.16 -12.24
C SER A 130 5.31 4.67 -12.13
N ILE A 131 6.05 3.97 -11.27
CA ILE A 131 5.81 2.56 -10.95
C ILE A 131 5.57 2.46 -9.43
N THR A 132 4.56 1.69 -9.04
CA THR A 132 4.39 1.23 -7.65
C THR A 132 4.67 -0.25 -7.60
N LEU A 133 5.60 -0.67 -6.75
CA LEU A 133 5.83 -2.07 -6.43
C LEU A 133 5.22 -2.34 -5.06
N THR A 134 4.08 -3.02 -5.03
CA THR A 134 3.35 -3.33 -3.80
C THR A 134 3.65 -4.76 -3.36
N PHE A 135 4.39 -4.90 -2.27
CA PHE A 135 4.61 -6.15 -1.56
C PHE A 135 3.45 -6.42 -0.60
N GLY A 136 2.86 -7.60 -0.70
CA GLY A 136 1.78 -8.04 0.17
C GLY A 136 1.72 -9.55 0.32
N ASP A 137 0.87 -10.01 1.24
CA ASP A 137 0.60 -11.44 1.44
C ASP A 137 -0.05 -12.09 0.20
N VAL A 138 -0.80 -11.28 -0.56
CA VAL A 138 -1.40 -11.67 -1.85
C VAL A 138 -1.11 -10.60 -2.90
N ALA A 139 -0.81 -11.05 -4.13
CA ALA A 139 -0.72 -10.23 -5.34
C ALA A 139 -1.72 -10.73 -6.40
N GLU A 140 -2.25 -9.82 -7.23
CA GLU A 140 -3.23 -10.16 -8.27
C GLU A 140 -3.03 -9.29 -9.50
N ASN A 141 -3.02 -9.88 -10.72
CA ASN A 141 -2.76 -9.07 -11.92
C ASN A 141 -3.89 -8.06 -12.24
N HIS A 142 -5.10 -8.37 -11.77
CA HIS A 142 -6.30 -7.54 -11.87
C HIS A 142 -7.41 -8.13 -10.99
N ALA A 143 -8.29 -7.29 -10.44
CA ALA A 143 -9.41 -7.73 -9.60
C ALA A 143 -10.23 -8.88 -10.23
N GLY A 144 -10.26 -10.02 -9.55
CA GLY A 144 -10.98 -11.23 -9.97
C GLY A 144 -10.18 -12.19 -10.86
N MET A 145 -8.85 -12.02 -10.95
CA MET A 145 -7.90 -12.91 -11.61
C MET A 145 -7.20 -13.85 -10.61
N GLN A 146 -6.22 -14.62 -11.08
CA GLN A 146 -5.41 -15.49 -10.23
C GLN A 146 -4.74 -14.69 -9.12
N LYS A 147 -4.93 -15.16 -7.88
CA LYS A 147 -4.21 -14.69 -6.70
C LYS A 147 -2.91 -15.48 -6.53
N ILE A 148 -1.85 -14.78 -6.16
CA ILE A 148 -0.52 -15.33 -5.89
C ILE A 148 -0.17 -15.01 -4.44
N GLY A 149 0.29 -16.02 -3.69
CA GLY A 149 0.51 -15.90 -2.25
C GLY A 149 -0.66 -16.42 -1.43
N GLU A 150 -0.55 -16.28 -0.12
CA GLU A 150 -1.52 -16.77 0.86
C GLU A 150 -1.94 -15.63 1.76
N GLU A 151 -3.26 -15.48 1.93
CA GLU A 151 -3.82 -14.43 2.75
C GLU A 151 -3.39 -14.58 4.22
N ALA A 152 -2.79 -13.53 4.77
CA ALA A 152 -2.37 -13.49 6.15
C ALA A 152 -3.57 -13.25 7.07
N ALA A 153 -3.52 -13.85 8.27
CA ALA A 153 -4.53 -13.64 9.31
C ALA A 153 -4.58 -12.18 9.79
N GLU A 154 -3.45 -11.47 9.74
CA GLU A 154 -3.31 -10.09 10.20
C GLU A 154 -2.41 -9.26 9.28
N GLY A 155 -2.66 -7.94 9.29
CA GLY A 155 -1.84 -6.94 8.62
C GLY A 155 -0.83 -6.27 9.56
N PHE A 156 -0.25 -5.16 9.10
CA PHE A 156 0.59 -4.31 9.94
C PHE A 156 -0.26 -3.51 10.94
N SER A 157 0.23 -3.43 12.16
CA SER A 157 -0.32 -2.67 13.28
C SER A 157 0.50 -1.41 13.53
N ILE A 158 0.01 -0.53 14.39
CA ILE A 158 0.73 0.67 14.82
C ILE A 158 2.00 0.31 15.61
N ALA A 159 1.96 -0.79 16.38
CA ALA A 159 3.13 -1.30 17.07
C ALA A 159 4.22 -1.77 16.10
N ASP A 160 3.85 -2.39 14.97
CA ASP A 160 4.82 -2.75 13.93
C ASP A 160 5.50 -1.49 13.35
N PHE A 161 4.81 -0.35 13.31
CA PHE A 161 5.39 0.92 12.86
C PHE A 161 6.34 1.50 13.92
N ASP A 162 5.96 1.46 15.19
CA ASP A 162 6.84 1.88 16.29
C ASP A 162 8.16 1.09 16.27
N GLU A 163 8.08 -0.23 16.07
CA GLU A 163 9.24 -1.11 15.93
C GLU A 163 10.08 -0.76 14.71
N ALA A 164 9.46 -0.54 13.55
CA ALA A 164 10.15 -0.16 12.32
C ALA A 164 10.90 1.17 12.47
N VAL A 165 10.28 2.18 13.07
CA VAL A 165 10.95 3.46 13.37
C VAL A 165 12.12 3.25 14.32
N ALA A 166 11.94 2.45 15.37
CA ALA A 166 13.01 2.16 16.31
C ALA A 166 14.20 1.43 15.64
N VAL A 167 13.93 0.52 14.70
CA VAL A 167 14.98 -0.16 13.90
C VAL A 167 15.70 0.84 13.00
N LEU A 168 14.97 1.64 12.25
CA LEU A 168 15.54 2.65 11.34
C LEU A 168 16.47 3.61 12.08
N SER A 169 16.02 4.17 13.21
CA SER A 169 16.83 5.07 14.03
C SER A 169 18.11 4.44 14.59
N ARG A 170 18.18 3.10 14.69
CA ARG A 170 19.41 2.37 15.08
C ARG A 170 20.34 2.13 13.90
N LEU A 171 19.80 1.94 12.70
CA LEU A 171 20.59 1.73 11.48
C LEU A 171 21.24 3.03 11.01
N ASP A 172 20.47 4.12 11.08
CA ASP A 172 20.93 5.46 10.75
C ASP A 172 20.20 6.45 11.66
N SER A 173 20.96 7.19 12.48
CA SER A 173 20.38 8.17 13.42
C SER A 173 19.62 9.29 12.71
N SER A 174 19.91 9.56 11.44
CA SER A 174 19.18 10.53 10.61
C SER A 174 17.95 9.92 9.94
N ALA A 175 17.75 8.60 10.00
CA ALA A 175 16.57 7.96 9.41
C ALA A 175 15.26 8.45 10.04
N ALA A 176 15.29 8.91 11.30
CA ALA A 176 14.11 9.50 11.94
C ALA A 176 13.61 10.76 11.22
N ASP A 177 14.50 11.55 10.59
CA ASP A 177 14.14 12.80 9.91
C ASP A 177 13.45 12.56 8.55
N VAL A 178 13.58 11.35 8.01
CA VAL A 178 13.01 10.94 6.72
C VAL A 178 11.81 10.01 6.89
N VAL A 179 11.37 9.77 8.12
CA VAL A 179 10.18 8.97 8.42
C VAL A 179 8.98 9.88 8.73
N GLU A 180 7.89 9.68 8.00
CA GLU A 180 6.61 10.36 8.24
C GLU A 180 5.56 9.36 8.68
N ARG A 181 4.81 9.70 9.74
CA ARG A 181 3.66 8.92 10.21
C ARG A 181 2.39 9.72 10.03
N VAL A 182 1.51 9.22 9.17
CA VAL A 182 0.28 9.91 8.80
C VAL A 182 -0.91 9.21 9.45
N ARG A 183 -1.41 9.78 10.54
CA ARG A 183 -2.59 9.30 11.27
C ARG A 183 -3.87 9.65 10.53
N LEU A 184 -4.44 8.66 9.84
CA LEU A 184 -5.62 8.86 9.00
C LEU A 184 -6.90 9.03 9.82
N ASN A 185 -6.96 8.51 11.06
CA ASN A 185 -8.10 8.73 11.97
C ASN A 185 -8.36 10.21 12.24
N GLU A 186 -7.32 11.06 12.26
CA GLU A 186 -7.46 12.50 12.46
C GLU A 186 -8.22 13.20 11.32
N ALA A 187 -8.45 12.50 10.21
CA ALA A 187 -9.25 13.00 9.11
C ALA A 187 -10.74 12.69 9.24
N LEU A 188 -11.16 11.88 10.22
CA LEU A 188 -12.57 11.60 10.50
C LEU A 188 -13.27 12.85 11.05
N PRO A 189 -14.54 13.08 10.69
CA PRO A 189 -15.33 14.11 11.33
C PRO A 189 -15.67 13.70 12.77
N GLU A 190 -15.91 14.69 13.62
CA GLU A 190 -16.37 14.48 14.99
C GLU A 190 -17.64 13.60 15.03
N GLY A 191 -17.71 12.69 16.00
CA GLY A 191 -18.83 11.76 16.17
C GLY A 191 -18.80 10.50 15.30
N LEU A 192 -17.87 10.38 14.34
CA LEU A 192 -17.60 9.12 13.65
C LEU A 192 -16.31 8.49 14.18
N MET A 193 -16.38 7.20 14.48
CA MET A 193 -15.24 6.40 14.94
C MET A 193 -14.99 5.25 13.96
N ALA A 194 -13.73 5.03 13.62
CA ALA A 194 -13.31 3.80 12.97
C ALA A 194 -13.11 2.71 14.04
N ASP A 195 -13.32 1.46 13.65
CA ASP A 195 -13.14 0.32 14.56
C ASP A 195 -11.67 0.07 14.90
N ASP A 196 -10.75 0.56 14.07
CA ASP A 196 -9.31 0.32 14.15
C ASP A 196 -8.51 1.60 13.84
N GLU A 197 -7.26 1.63 14.30
CA GLU A 197 -6.30 2.68 13.96
C GLU A 197 -5.77 2.53 12.52
N ALA A 198 -5.84 3.63 11.79
CA ALA A 198 -5.42 3.78 10.40
C ALA A 198 -4.25 4.75 10.33
N GLU A 199 -3.09 4.23 9.93
CA GLU A 199 -1.88 5.03 9.76
C GLU A 199 -1.13 4.57 8.51
N VAL A 200 -0.42 5.50 7.89
CA VAL A 200 0.58 5.21 6.85
C VAL A 200 1.93 5.65 7.34
N LEU A 201 2.89 4.74 7.33
CA LEU A 201 4.30 5.02 7.55
C LEU A 201 4.94 5.29 6.18
N ILE A 202 5.59 6.43 6.00
CA ILE A 202 6.38 6.76 4.80
C ILE A 202 7.84 6.86 5.22
N ILE A 203 8.72 6.21 4.48
CA ILE A 203 10.17 6.27 4.62
C ILE A 203 10.70 6.94 3.35
N ARG A 204 11.05 8.23 3.44
CA ARG A 204 11.56 9.01 2.31
C ARG A 204 12.90 8.44 1.87
N GLY A 205 13.05 8.18 0.56
CA GLY A 205 14.21 7.47 0.03
C GLY A 205 14.38 6.04 0.60
N GLY A 206 13.30 5.43 1.09
CA GLY A 206 13.32 4.12 1.76
C GLY A 206 13.96 2.99 0.96
N VAL A 207 13.95 3.03 -0.38
CA VAL A 207 14.67 2.05 -1.21
C VAL A 207 16.18 2.09 -0.91
N ALA A 208 16.77 3.28 -0.79
CA ALA A 208 18.19 3.45 -0.47
C ALA A 208 18.51 3.01 0.97
N LEU A 209 17.64 3.35 1.93
CA LEU A 209 17.78 2.92 3.32
C LEU A 209 17.71 1.41 3.50
N LEU A 210 16.97 0.71 2.63
CA LEU A 210 16.91 -0.74 2.56
C LEU A 210 18.08 -1.36 1.76
N GLY A 211 19.10 -0.57 1.40
CA GLY A 211 20.28 -1.02 0.67
C GLY A 211 20.07 -1.21 -0.84
N GLY A 212 18.96 -0.72 -1.39
CA GLY A 212 18.65 -0.76 -2.82
C GLY A 212 19.06 0.51 -3.58
N ASP A 213 19.03 0.43 -4.90
CA ASP A 213 19.17 1.57 -5.81
C ASP A 213 17.85 1.76 -6.55
N ALA A 214 17.14 2.85 -6.28
CA ALA A 214 15.84 3.12 -6.87
C ALA A 214 15.89 3.27 -8.40
N ASP A 215 17.01 3.74 -8.95
CA ASP A 215 17.22 3.84 -10.40
C ASP A 215 17.46 2.47 -11.02
N ALA A 216 18.24 1.62 -10.35
CA ALA A 216 18.47 0.26 -10.79
C ALA A 216 17.18 -0.58 -10.74
N VAL A 217 16.39 -0.46 -9.67
CA VAL A 217 15.08 -1.12 -9.55
C VAL A 217 14.15 -0.62 -10.66
N MET A 218 14.08 0.69 -10.91
CA MET A 218 13.22 1.24 -11.95
C MET A 218 13.65 0.80 -13.36
N ALA A 219 14.95 0.82 -13.66
CA ALA A 219 15.48 0.37 -14.94
C ALA A 219 15.16 -1.11 -15.19
N GLU A 220 15.32 -1.96 -14.15
CA GLU A 220 14.92 -3.36 -14.18
C GLU A 220 13.44 -3.52 -14.52
N GLN A 221 12.55 -2.75 -13.87
CA GLN A 221 11.11 -2.83 -14.13
C GLN A 221 10.70 -2.32 -15.53
N LEU A 222 11.38 -1.30 -16.04
CA LEU A 222 11.10 -0.73 -17.37
C LEU A 222 11.54 -1.65 -18.52
N ALA A 223 12.48 -2.57 -18.26
CA ALA A 223 12.91 -3.57 -19.23
C ALA A 223 11.91 -4.73 -19.41
N LEU A 224 10.89 -4.83 -18.55
CA LEU A 224 9.94 -5.94 -18.55
C LEU A 224 8.77 -5.74 -19.53
N SER A 225 8.17 -6.85 -19.94
CA SER A 225 6.91 -6.86 -20.68
C SER A 225 5.73 -6.83 -19.73
N TRP A 226 5.05 -5.69 -19.65
CA TRP A 226 3.91 -5.48 -18.75
C TRP A 226 2.58 -6.03 -19.32
N ASP A 227 1.67 -6.48 -18.46
CA ASP A 227 0.34 -6.87 -18.91
C ASP A 227 -0.48 -5.64 -19.31
N THR A 228 -0.80 -5.55 -20.59
CA THR A 228 -1.67 -4.52 -21.19
C THR A 228 -3.11 -5.00 -21.36
N LYS A 229 -3.43 -6.22 -20.93
CA LYS A 229 -4.78 -6.83 -20.99
C LYS A 229 -5.16 -7.49 -19.67
N ALA A 230 -6.46 -7.68 -19.44
CA ALA A 230 -7.00 -8.43 -18.30
C ALA A 230 -8.36 -9.04 -18.64
N TRP A 231 -8.79 -10.01 -17.82
CA TRP A 231 -10.17 -10.47 -17.80
C TRP A 231 -11.03 -9.52 -16.96
N MET A 232 -12.07 -8.95 -17.56
CA MET A 232 -13.01 -8.06 -16.87
C MET A 232 -14.41 -8.22 -17.46
N ARG A 233 -15.43 -8.29 -16.60
CA ARG A 233 -16.85 -8.35 -17.01
C ARG A 233 -17.13 -9.43 -18.08
N GLY A 234 -16.52 -10.61 -17.93
CA GLY A 234 -16.77 -11.77 -18.80
C GLY A 234 -15.99 -11.79 -20.12
N ARG A 235 -14.99 -10.92 -20.32
CA ARG A 235 -14.17 -10.90 -21.54
C ARG A 235 -12.75 -10.39 -21.27
N VAL A 236 -11.85 -10.64 -22.21
CA VAL A 236 -10.52 -10.02 -22.22
C VAL A 236 -10.62 -8.59 -22.75
N VAL A 237 -10.07 -7.63 -22.02
CA VAL A 237 -10.08 -6.19 -22.36
C VAL A 237 -8.67 -5.61 -22.29
N ASN A 238 -8.43 -4.50 -22.99
CA ASN A 238 -7.20 -3.72 -22.86
C ASN A 238 -7.25 -2.90 -21.57
N LYS A 239 -6.15 -2.91 -20.81
CA LYS A 239 -5.95 -2.04 -19.65
C LYS A 239 -5.56 -0.65 -20.14
N ARG A 240 -6.37 0.36 -19.84
CA ARG A 240 -6.07 1.76 -20.16
C ARG A 240 -5.56 2.54 -18.96
N ALA A 241 -6.13 2.27 -17.78
CA ALA A 241 -5.86 3.04 -16.57
C ALA A 241 -4.43 2.91 -16.04
N ARG A 242 -3.79 1.75 -16.25
CA ARG A 242 -2.40 1.43 -15.89
C ARG A 242 -2.08 0.01 -16.37
N TYR A 243 -0.81 -0.32 -16.48
CA TYR A 243 -0.38 -1.70 -16.68
C TYR A 243 0.01 -2.33 -15.35
N ASN A 244 0.03 -3.66 -15.31
CA ASN A 244 0.30 -4.40 -14.09
C ASN A 244 1.18 -5.62 -14.37
N LEU A 245 1.92 -6.07 -13.36
CA LEU A 245 2.75 -7.26 -13.41
C LEU A 245 2.81 -7.88 -12.01
N CYS A 246 2.80 -9.21 -11.92
CA CYS A 246 3.04 -9.89 -10.65
C CYS A 246 4.43 -10.51 -10.62
N PHE A 247 4.96 -10.68 -9.42
CA PHE A 247 6.26 -11.29 -9.19
C PHE A 247 6.16 -12.39 -8.14
N ALA A 248 6.79 -13.53 -8.41
CA ALA A 248 6.75 -14.71 -7.57
C ALA A 248 8.02 -15.54 -7.73
N GLU A 249 8.08 -16.70 -7.08
CA GLU A 249 9.21 -17.62 -7.21
C GLU A 249 9.29 -18.28 -8.62
N ALA A 250 8.14 -18.51 -9.26
CA ALA A 250 8.08 -19.11 -10.60
C ALA A 250 7.46 -18.16 -11.62
N ALA A 251 8.03 -18.15 -12.83
CA ALA A 251 7.54 -17.36 -13.96
C ALA A 251 6.29 -17.99 -14.61
N GLN A 252 5.46 -17.14 -15.22
CA GLN A 252 4.24 -17.53 -15.92
C GLN A 252 3.95 -16.56 -17.07
N GLU A 253 3.69 -17.09 -18.27
CA GLU A 253 3.11 -16.31 -19.37
C GLU A 253 1.60 -16.11 -19.16
N PRO A 254 1.03 -14.97 -19.61
CA PRO A 254 -0.37 -14.68 -19.38
C PRO A 254 -1.31 -15.57 -20.21
N ASP A 255 -2.38 -16.03 -19.56
CA ASP A 255 -3.59 -16.57 -20.19
C ASP A 255 -4.79 -15.80 -19.61
N TYR A 256 -5.08 -14.64 -20.22
CA TYR A 256 -6.13 -13.76 -19.74
C TYR A 256 -7.51 -14.43 -19.79
N ALA A 257 -7.78 -15.36 -20.71
CA ALA A 257 -9.06 -16.05 -20.79
C ALA A 257 -9.25 -17.00 -19.59
N ALA A 258 -8.18 -17.66 -19.16
CA ALA A 258 -8.14 -18.44 -17.93
C ALA A 258 -7.93 -17.58 -16.66
N LYS A 259 -8.00 -16.24 -16.79
CA LYS A 259 -7.79 -15.28 -15.69
C LYS A 259 -6.41 -15.35 -15.06
N ARG A 260 -5.39 -15.70 -15.83
CA ARG A 260 -3.98 -15.75 -15.40
C ARG A 260 -3.22 -14.62 -16.09
N GLY A 261 -2.61 -13.72 -15.32
CA GLY A 261 -1.72 -12.70 -15.88
C GLY A 261 -0.28 -13.19 -15.92
N ARG A 262 0.61 -12.31 -16.34
CA ARG A 262 2.05 -12.57 -16.37
C ARG A 262 2.63 -12.55 -14.96
N VAL A 263 3.54 -13.48 -14.69
CA VAL A 263 4.36 -13.52 -13.48
C VAL A 263 5.83 -13.57 -13.89
N VAL A 264 6.65 -12.69 -13.32
CA VAL A 264 8.11 -12.72 -13.50
C VAL A 264 8.76 -13.30 -12.25
N ALA A 265 9.71 -14.21 -12.42
CA ALA A 265 10.41 -14.84 -11.31
C ALA A 265 11.38 -13.87 -10.61
N TYR A 266 11.44 -13.90 -9.28
CA TYR A 266 12.38 -13.05 -8.51
C TYR A 266 13.85 -13.31 -8.86
N ASP A 267 14.21 -14.55 -9.20
CA ASP A 267 15.59 -14.90 -9.60
C ASP A 267 16.05 -14.18 -10.87
N ALA A 268 15.13 -13.67 -11.69
CA ALA A 268 15.44 -12.87 -12.87
C ALA A 268 15.54 -11.37 -12.58
N LEU A 269 15.28 -10.95 -11.35
CA LEU A 269 15.12 -9.54 -10.93
C LEU A 269 15.98 -9.24 -9.70
N PRO A 270 17.31 -9.17 -9.84
CA PRO A 270 18.22 -9.01 -8.71
C PRO A 270 17.93 -7.78 -7.85
N HIS A 271 17.52 -6.65 -8.44
CA HIS A 271 17.28 -5.42 -7.69
C HIS A 271 15.95 -5.49 -6.92
N LEU A 272 14.87 -5.96 -7.55
CA LEU A 272 13.60 -6.20 -6.86
C LEU A 272 13.73 -7.26 -5.76
N SER A 273 14.46 -8.35 -6.04
CA SER A 273 14.65 -9.47 -5.10
C SER A 273 15.46 -9.03 -3.87
N ALA A 274 16.50 -8.22 -4.06
CA ALA A 274 17.27 -7.61 -2.97
C ALA A 274 16.38 -6.69 -2.11
N LEU A 275 15.60 -5.80 -2.74
CA LEU A 275 14.67 -4.91 -2.02
C LEU A 275 13.65 -5.71 -1.20
N ARG A 276 13.02 -6.73 -1.79
CA ARG A 276 12.07 -7.62 -1.10
C ARG A 276 12.71 -8.30 0.11
N SER A 277 13.94 -8.80 -0.06
CA SER A 277 14.65 -9.54 0.98
C SER A 277 15.11 -8.66 2.14
N ALA A 278 15.27 -7.35 1.92
CA ALA A 278 15.63 -6.39 2.95
C ALA A 278 14.45 -5.98 3.85
N LEU A 279 13.20 -6.07 3.37
CA LEU A 279 12.00 -5.63 4.10
C LEU A 279 11.91 -6.16 5.54
N PRO A 280 12.13 -7.46 5.82
CA PRO A 280 11.98 -8.01 7.17
C PRO A 280 13.01 -7.46 8.16
N GLY A 281 14.16 -6.99 7.67
CA GLY A 281 15.19 -6.38 8.51
C GLY A 281 14.74 -5.08 9.17
N VAL A 282 13.75 -4.39 8.58
CA VAL A 282 13.17 -3.14 9.11
C VAL A 282 11.75 -3.34 9.62
N LEU A 283 10.91 -4.04 8.84
CA LEU A 283 9.47 -4.16 9.09
C LEU A 283 9.08 -5.44 9.84
N GLY A 284 10.08 -6.19 10.31
CA GLY A 284 9.88 -7.42 11.08
C GLY A 284 9.37 -8.60 10.25
N PRO A 285 9.05 -9.73 10.92
CA PRO A 285 8.73 -11.00 10.27
C PRO A 285 7.45 -10.95 9.42
N LYS A 286 6.54 -9.99 9.68
CA LYS A 286 5.34 -9.81 8.86
C LYS A 286 5.67 -9.49 7.41
N ALA A 287 6.80 -8.84 7.15
CA ALA A 287 7.26 -8.47 5.82
C ALA A 287 8.08 -9.57 5.11
N ALA A 288 8.24 -10.75 5.72
CA ALA A 288 8.95 -11.86 5.10
C ALA A 288 8.11 -12.54 4.01
N GLY A 289 8.77 -12.92 2.92
CA GLY A 289 8.19 -13.78 1.88
C GLY A 289 7.05 -13.16 1.07
N LEU A 290 6.79 -11.84 1.19
CA LEU A 290 5.66 -11.19 0.51
C LEU A 290 5.69 -11.38 -1.02
N ALA A 291 4.53 -11.61 -1.63
CA ALA A 291 4.35 -11.51 -3.06
C ALA A 291 4.44 -10.03 -3.49
N CYS A 292 4.75 -9.74 -4.75
CA CYS A 292 4.84 -8.37 -5.23
C CYS A 292 3.95 -8.17 -6.46
N GLU A 293 3.27 -7.03 -6.48
CA GLU A 293 2.47 -6.54 -7.59
C GLU A 293 3.01 -5.19 -8.05
N GLY A 294 3.46 -5.11 -9.30
CA GLY A 294 3.81 -3.89 -9.98
C GLY A 294 2.59 -3.23 -10.61
N ASN A 295 2.48 -1.92 -10.47
CA ASN A 295 1.53 -1.07 -11.20
C ASN A 295 2.30 0.04 -11.94
N TYR A 296 2.25 0.03 -13.27
CA TYR A 296 2.95 0.99 -14.13
C TYR A 296 1.99 2.02 -14.71
N TYR A 297 2.21 3.28 -14.30
CA TYR A 297 1.50 4.47 -14.73
C TYR A 297 2.35 5.14 -15.83
N TYR A 298 2.18 4.67 -17.06
CA TYR A 298 3.01 5.04 -18.22
C TYR A 298 2.73 6.46 -18.75
N ASP A 299 1.60 7.05 -18.39
CA ASP A 299 1.22 8.44 -18.68
C ASP A 299 0.53 9.04 -17.44
N LEU A 300 1.19 9.96 -16.73
CA LEU A 300 0.67 10.54 -15.49
C LEU A 300 -0.56 11.44 -15.69
N ALA A 301 -0.81 11.91 -16.91
CA ALA A 301 -2.00 12.71 -17.21
C ALA A 301 -3.24 11.82 -17.33
N ASP A 302 -3.08 10.57 -17.76
CA ASP A 302 -4.20 9.68 -18.07
C ASP A 302 -4.26 8.40 -17.22
N CYS A 303 -3.18 8.01 -16.54
CA CYS A 303 -3.15 6.81 -15.70
C CYS A 303 -3.59 7.10 -14.26
N GLY A 304 -4.02 6.06 -13.57
CA GLY A 304 -4.40 6.11 -12.16
C GLY A 304 -5.25 4.93 -11.71
N ILE A 305 -5.71 5.02 -10.47
CA ILE A 305 -6.61 4.07 -9.83
C ILE A 305 -7.56 4.82 -8.90
N GLY A 306 -8.86 4.57 -9.05
CA GLY A 306 -9.90 5.24 -8.28
C GLY A 306 -9.96 4.79 -6.82
N PHE A 307 -10.82 5.42 -6.02
CA PHE A 307 -10.98 5.09 -4.61
C PHE A 307 -11.42 3.64 -4.39
N HIS A 308 -10.54 2.85 -3.77
CA HIS A 308 -10.73 1.44 -3.44
C HIS A 308 -9.99 1.11 -2.13
N GLY A 309 -10.14 -0.12 -1.66
CA GLY A 309 -9.19 -0.72 -0.72
C GLY A 309 -8.70 -2.04 -1.27
N ASP A 310 -7.63 -2.56 -0.70
CA ASP A 310 -6.97 -3.79 -1.13
C ASP A 310 -7.73 -4.98 -0.53
N GLY A 311 -8.77 -5.43 -1.23
CA GLY A 311 -9.68 -6.46 -0.72
C GLY A 311 -9.05 -7.86 -0.66
N GLU A 312 -7.99 -8.08 -1.42
CA GLU A 312 -7.32 -9.36 -1.61
C GLU A 312 -6.19 -9.63 -0.62
N ARG A 313 -5.69 -8.62 0.11
CA ARG A 313 -4.49 -8.73 0.96
C ARG A 313 -4.68 -8.00 2.30
N CYS A 314 -3.91 -8.37 3.32
CA CYS A 314 -3.89 -7.71 4.63
C CYS A 314 -2.64 -6.85 4.85
N LYS A 315 -1.55 -7.17 4.14
CA LYS A 315 -0.24 -6.55 4.29
C LYS A 315 0.07 -5.73 3.05
N VAL A 316 0.51 -4.50 3.26
CA VAL A 316 0.84 -3.57 2.18
C VAL A 316 2.12 -2.83 2.56
N VAL A 317 3.20 -3.16 1.86
CA VAL A 317 4.44 -2.38 1.79
C VAL A 317 4.63 -2.01 0.33
N ALA A 318 4.93 -0.76 0.01
CA ALA A 318 5.05 -0.37 -1.39
C ALA A 318 6.21 0.60 -1.62
N ALA A 319 6.92 0.39 -2.73
CA ALA A 319 7.96 1.29 -3.20
C ALA A 319 7.45 2.12 -4.40
N ARG A 320 7.69 3.43 -4.35
CA ARG A 320 7.39 4.38 -5.43
C ARG A 320 8.63 4.63 -6.26
N LEU A 321 8.52 4.49 -7.59
CA LEU A 321 9.59 4.75 -8.54
C LEU A 321 9.10 5.70 -9.64
N GLY A 322 10.04 6.39 -10.30
CA GLY A 322 9.74 7.43 -11.28
C GLY A 322 9.16 8.70 -10.67
N ALA A 323 8.27 9.34 -11.41
CA ALA A 323 7.75 10.66 -11.10
C ALA A 323 6.92 10.66 -9.81
N ASP A 324 6.86 11.83 -9.19
CA ASP A 324 5.99 12.11 -8.06
C ASP A 324 4.55 11.73 -8.38
N MET A 325 3.96 10.93 -7.49
CA MET A 325 2.59 10.49 -7.66
C MET A 325 1.83 10.58 -6.34
N PRO A 326 0.66 11.24 -6.33
CA PRO A 326 -0.15 11.38 -5.14
C PRO A 326 -0.92 10.10 -4.84
N LEU A 327 -1.02 9.80 -3.55
CA LEU A 327 -1.86 8.79 -2.92
C LEU A 327 -2.85 9.50 -1.99
N ASP A 328 -4.11 9.53 -2.39
CA ASP A 328 -5.19 10.17 -1.63
C ASP A 328 -5.94 9.16 -0.80
N TYR A 329 -6.20 9.48 0.47
CA TYR A 329 -7.07 8.74 1.37
C TYR A 329 -8.36 9.53 1.65
N GLN A 330 -9.48 8.82 1.67
CA GLN A 330 -10.79 9.37 2.03
C GLN A 330 -11.57 8.34 2.84
N TRP A 331 -12.12 8.77 3.97
CA TRP A 331 -13.08 7.98 4.74
C TRP A 331 -14.45 7.93 4.07
N PHE A 332 -15.13 6.80 4.19
CA PHE A 332 -16.48 6.58 3.70
C PHE A 332 -17.37 5.97 4.78
N HIS A 333 -18.61 6.44 4.85
CA HIS A 333 -19.66 5.85 5.69
C HIS A 333 -20.96 5.77 4.88
N ALA A 334 -21.64 4.62 4.90
CA ALA A 334 -22.82 4.35 4.08
C ALA A 334 -22.63 4.69 2.58
N GLY A 335 -21.42 4.43 2.06
CA GLY A 335 -21.06 4.69 0.66
C GLY A 335 -20.84 6.16 0.29
N ARG A 336 -20.85 7.08 1.26
CA ARG A 336 -20.60 8.51 1.04
C ARG A 336 -19.24 8.92 1.62
N PRO A 337 -18.47 9.81 0.98
CA PRO A 337 -17.23 10.33 1.55
C PRO A 337 -17.56 11.16 2.80
N VAL A 338 -16.76 10.99 3.85
CA VAL A 338 -16.85 11.74 5.11
C VAL A 338 -15.46 12.21 5.53
N GLY A 339 -15.40 13.30 6.29
CA GLY A 339 -14.13 13.84 6.78
C GLY A 339 -13.28 14.54 5.72
N ARG A 340 -12.12 15.03 6.14
CA ARG A 340 -11.15 15.68 5.24
C ARG A 340 -10.42 14.64 4.39
N ARG A 341 -10.03 15.03 3.18
CA ARG A 341 -9.13 14.22 2.35
C ARG A 341 -7.70 14.37 2.85
N VAL A 342 -6.97 13.26 2.93
CA VAL A 342 -5.53 13.25 3.17
C VAL A 342 -4.84 12.94 1.85
N SER A 343 -3.88 13.75 1.42
CA SER A 343 -3.15 13.55 0.16
C SER A 343 -1.67 13.44 0.46
N LEU A 344 -1.07 12.33 0.04
CA LEU A 344 0.33 12.00 0.28
C LEU A 344 1.06 12.00 -1.06
N THR A 345 1.96 12.95 -1.27
CA THR A 345 2.83 12.92 -2.45
C THR A 345 3.98 11.96 -2.17
N LEU A 346 4.13 10.92 -3.00
CA LEU A 346 5.20 9.95 -2.92
C LEU A 346 6.22 10.20 -4.03
N HIS A 347 7.49 10.20 -3.68
CA HIS A 347 8.61 10.52 -4.56
C HIS A 347 9.36 9.26 -5.01
N HIS A 348 10.23 9.43 -5.98
CA HIS A 348 11.15 8.38 -6.42
C HIS A 348 11.97 7.82 -5.24
N GLY A 349 11.90 6.52 -5.03
CA GLY A 349 12.64 5.81 -3.99
C GLY A 349 11.94 5.78 -2.62
N ASP A 350 10.79 6.41 -2.46
CA ASP A 350 10.03 6.33 -1.21
C ASP A 350 9.46 4.92 -1.01
N VAL A 351 9.47 4.46 0.24
CA VAL A 351 8.75 3.26 0.68
C VAL A 351 7.65 3.67 1.63
N TYR A 352 6.46 3.11 1.49
CA TYR A 352 5.37 3.32 2.45
C TYR A 352 4.73 2.00 2.88
N VAL A 353 4.23 1.99 4.11
CA VAL A 353 3.56 0.84 4.72
C VAL A 353 2.18 1.29 5.18
N MET A 354 1.15 0.51 4.86
CA MET A 354 -0.20 0.77 5.33
C MET A 354 -0.51 -0.11 6.53
N SER A 355 -1.10 0.46 7.59
CA SER A 355 -1.72 -0.36 8.63
C SER A 355 -2.85 -1.19 8.03
N ALA A 356 -3.26 -2.27 8.69
CA ALA A 356 -4.33 -3.15 8.20
C ALA A 356 -5.62 -2.36 7.87
N LYS A 357 -5.95 -1.34 8.67
CA LYS A 357 -7.09 -0.46 8.40
C LYS A 357 -6.86 0.47 7.22
N ALA A 358 -5.64 0.98 7.05
CA ALA A 358 -5.27 1.85 5.93
C ALA A 358 -5.25 1.11 4.58
N ALA A 359 -4.92 -0.18 4.56
CA ALA A 359 -5.07 -1.03 3.37
C ALA A 359 -6.53 -1.10 2.90
N GLY A 360 -7.49 -0.94 3.82
CA GLY A 360 -8.90 -0.77 3.49
C GLY A 360 -9.56 -2.06 3.01
N LYS A 361 -9.12 -3.23 3.46
CA LYS A 361 -9.71 -4.53 3.07
C LYS A 361 -11.23 -4.60 3.29
N ASP A 362 -11.73 -3.89 4.30
CA ASP A 362 -13.14 -3.78 4.65
C ASP A 362 -13.92 -2.74 3.81
N TRP A 363 -13.33 -2.14 2.77
CA TRP A 363 -13.92 -0.99 2.04
C TRP A 363 -15.29 -1.21 1.41
N ARG A 364 -15.69 -2.47 1.25
CA ARG A 364 -17.00 -2.90 0.73
C ARG A 364 -18.05 -3.14 1.83
N CYS A 365 -17.77 -2.78 3.08
CA CYS A 365 -18.68 -2.90 4.22
C CYS A 365 -19.37 -1.56 4.54
N PRO A 366 -20.49 -1.20 3.88
CA PRO A 366 -21.10 0.13 4.01
C PRO A 366 -21.65 0.43 5.42
N SER A 367 -21.89 -0.58 6.24
CA SER A 367 -22.32 -0.44 7.64
C SER A 367 -21.19 -0.02 8.58
N ARG A 368 -19.93 -0.01 8.10
CA ARG A 368 -18.75 0.42 8.86
C ARG A 368 -18.23 1.74 8.31
N VAL A 369 -17.46 2.44 9.13
CA VAL A 369 -16.62 3.53 8.65
C VAL A 369 -15.40 2.91 7.98
N THR A 370 -15.31 3.08 6.68
CA THR A 370 -14.31 2.42 5.82
C THR A 370 -13.36 3.43 5.23
N LEU A 371 -12.13 3.02 4.97
CA LEU A 371 -11.12 3.86 4.39
C LEU A 371 -10.82 3.40 2.97
N ARG A 372 -10.65 4.34 2.05
CA ARG A 372 -10.32 4.06 0.66
C ARG A 372 -9.20 4.96 0.20
N HIS A 373 -8.38 4.46 -0.72
CA HIS A 373 -7.30 5.20 -1.32
C HIS A 373 -7.37 5.21 -2.85
N ALA A 374 -6.83 6.25 -3.46
CA ALA A 374 -6.78 6.49 -4.90
C ALA A 374 -5.43 7.10 -5.28
N ALA A 375 -4.96 6.87 -6.51
CA ALA A 375 -3.66 7.39 -6.95
C ALA A 375 -3.63 7.76 -8.45
N GLY A 376 -2.67 8.62 -8.82
CA GLY A 376 -2.43 9.03 -10.21
C GLY A 376 -3.14 10.34 -10.61
N SER A 377 -3.63 10.41 -11.85
CA SER A 377 -4.25 11.61 -12.40
C SER A 377 -5.51 12.05 -11.65
N LEU A 378 -5.82 13.35 -11.73
CA LEU A 378 -6.95 13.96 -11.01
C LEU A 378 -8.30 13.27 -11.32
N LYS A 379 -8.48 12.74 -12.54
CA LYS A 379 -9.72 12.05 -12.93
C LYS A 379 -10.03 10.83 -12.05
N PHE A 380 -9.02 10.11 -11.57
CA PHE A 380 -9.19 8.95 -10.69
C PHE A 380 -9.37 9.34 -9.22
N ARG A 381 -8.78 10.46 -8.83
CA ARG A 381 -8.81 11.01 -7.48
C ARG A 381 -10.02 11.93 -7.21
N THR A 382 -10.88 12.11 -8.22
CA THR A 382 -12.10 12.89 -8.09
C THR A 382 -13.27 12.00 -7.66
N ILE A 383 -13.91 12.32 -6.54
CA ILE A 383 -15.15 11.67 -6.12
C ILE A 383 -16.31 12.42 -6.76
N LYS A 384 -16.96 11.79 -7.75
CA LYS A 384 -18.15 12.36 -8.38
C LYS A 384 -19.30 12.41 -7.36
N ARG A 385 -19.99 13.55 -7.26
CA ARG A 385 -21.25 13.63 -6.52
C ARG A 385 -22.27 12.77 -7.27
N LYS A 386 -22.88 11.82 -6.56
CA LYS A 386 -24.01 11.04 -7.07
C LYS A 386 -25.30 11.84 -6.94
#